data_AF-A0A1J5ARA3-F1
#
_entry.id   AF-A0A1J5ARA3-F1
#
_cell.length_a   1.000
_cell.length_b   1.000
_cell.length_c   1.000
_cell.angle_alpha   90.00
_cell.angle_beta   90.00
_cell.angle_gamma   90.00
#
_symmetry.space_group_name_H-M   'P 1'
#
loop_
_entity.id
_entity.type
_entity.pdbx_description
1 polymer ?
#
loop_
_entity_poly.entity_id
_entity_poly.type
_entity_poly.pdbx_seq_one_letter_code
_entity_poly.pdbx_strand_id
1 'polypeptide(L)'
;MAAKLDASALIYLGKADVSSQFSGALLAVAGLLTEPRRARSETGPSCPQIIEKIQADLMALAARVCGGLFITTGVYNEAVVRGRAAGHRDAERIGKAVEGELVQIVPLGEASCQYLEQAGFPAALGDGERETIVEALAQNCLAVLDDVRARSAAVILGAALCRTETLLVEALVRHLATLTEFETALLRLAQVRGMKPDDLAELLRLGRLIEETRNYDSTDA
;
A
#
# COMPACT_ATOMS: atom_id res chain seq x y z
N MET A 1 -21.27 15.06 -11.56
CA MET A 1 -19.81 14.78 -11.57
C MET A 1 -19.50 14.01 -10.30
N ALA A 2 -19.24 12.70 -10.39
CA ALA A 2 -18.80 11.92 -9.23
C ALA A 2 -17.30 12.17 -9.03
N ALA A 3 -16.92 12.66 -7.84
CA ALA A 3 -15.54 12.84 -7.46
C ALA A 3 -14.83 11.48 -7.46
N LYS A 4 -13.69 11.41 -8.16
CA LYS A 4 -12.77 10.29 -8.09
C LYS A 4 -12.08 10.40 -6.72
N LEU A 5 -12.23 9.39 -5.85
CA LEU A 5 -11.42 9.28 -4.64
C LEU A 5 -10.01 8.93 -5.10
N ASP A 6 -9.07 9.88 -4.97
CA ASP A 6 -7.64 9.71 -5.30
C ASP A 6 -6.87 9.45 -3.99
N ALA A 7 -7.25 8.38 -3.28
CA ALA A 7 -6.61 7.99 -2.03
C ALA A 7 -5.37 7.12 -2.33
N SER A 8 -4.28 7.74 -2.78
CA SER A 8 -3.06 7.04 -3.24
C SER A 8 -1.91 6.97 -2.24
N ALA A 9 -2.08 7.46 -1.01
CA ALA A 9 -0.95 7.73 -0.13
C ALA A 9 -1.13 7.21 1.30
N LEU A 10 -0.04 6.66 1.85
CA LEU A 10 0.06 6.15 3.22
C LEU A 10 1.50 6.31 3.71
N ILE A 11 1.67 6.63 5.00
CA ILE A 11 2.97 6.80 5.65
C ILE A 11 3.34 5.54 6.40
N TYR A 12 4.54 5.03 6.20
CA TYR A 12 5.11 4.04 7.11
C TYR A 12 6.06 4.71 8.09
N LEU A 13 6.25 4.18 9.31
CA LEU A 13 7.35 4.56 10.22
C LEU A 13 8.20 3.32 10.51
N GLY A 14 9.38 3.27 9.91
CA GLY A 14 10.47 2.41 10.33
C GLY A 14 11.77 3.13 10.08
N LYS A 15 12.67 3.11 11.06
CA LYS A 15 13.95 3.84 11.02
C LYS A 15 14.75 3.40 9.79
N ALA A 16 15.09 4.33 8.90
CA ALA A 16 16.14 4.10 7.92
C ALA A 16 17.51 4.17 8.61
N ASP A 17 18.03 3.02 9.03
CA ASP A 17 19.44 2.87 9.38
C ASP A 17 20.22 2.51 8.11
N VAL A 18 20.97 3.48 7.56
CA VAL A 18 21.60 3.41 6.23
C VAL A 18 22.89 2.56 6.23
N SER A 19 23.04 1.58 7.14
CA SER A 19 24.27 0.78 7.22
C SER A 19 24.11 -0.72 7.50
N SER A 20 22.89 -1.26 7.50
CA SER A 20 22.71 -2.72 7.59
C SER A 20 21.48 -3.18 6.82
N GLN A 21 21.73 -4.07 5.85
CA GLN A 21 20.83 -5.09 5.30
C GLN A 21 19.32 -4.84 5.38
N PHE A 22 18.73 -4.63 4.20
CA PHE A 22 17.36 -4.95 3.79
C PHE A 22 16.32 -5.00 4.92
N SER A 23 15.62 -3.89 5.17
CA SER A 23 14.32 -3.96 5.83
C SER A 23 13.55 -2.64 5.62
N GLY A 24 12.34 -2.64 5.07
CA GLY A 24 11.10 -2.58 5.87
C GLY A 24 10.04 -1.83 5.06
N ALA A 25 8.91 -2.45 4.79
CA ALA A 25 7.99 -2.06 3.70
C ALA A 25 6.52 -2.20 4.13
N LEU A 26 5.61 -1.26 3.76
CA LEU A 26 4.13 -1.37 3.49
C LEU A 26 3.25 -0.20 4.05
N LEU A 27 2.12 0.34 3.47
CA LEU A 27 1.25 0.02 2.28
C LEU A 27 0.34 1.19 1.80
N ALA A 28 0.08 1.41 0.50
CA ALA A 28 -1.07 2.17 -0.02
C ALA A 28 -2.29 1.23 -0.13
N VAL A 29 -3.20 1.26 0.86
CA VAL A 29 -4.30 0.28 0.96
C VAL A 29 -5.55 0.72 0.19
N ALA A 30 -5.80 2.01 -0.02
CA ALA A 30 -7.13 2.46 -0.44
C ALA A 30 -7.49 2.16 -1.91
N GLY A 31 -6.51 2.15 -2.83
CA GLY A 31 -6.76 1.89 -4.26
C GLY A 31 -7.26 0.48 -4.55
N LEU A 32 -6.69 -0.52 -3.88
CA LEU A 32 -6.93 -1.98 -3.99
C LEU A 32 -8.32 -2.47 -3.57
N LEU A 33 -9.09 -1.58 -2.99
CA LEU A 33 -10.33 -1.95 -2.36
C LEU A 33 -11.53 -1.82 -3.32
N THR A 34 -11.36 -1.12 -4.45
CA THR A 34 -12.43 -0.93 -5.44
C THR A 34 -12.85 -2.24 -6.12
N GLU A 35 -14.16 -2.52 -6.17
CA GLU A 35 -14.67 -3.68 -6.89
C GLU A 35 -14.48 -3.52 -8.41
N PRO A 36 -14.10 -4.58 -9.14
CA PRO A 36 -14.28 -4.62 -10.58
C PRO A 36 -15.78 -4.52 -10.91
N ARG A 37 -16.14 -3.63 -11.85
CA ARG A 37 -17.53 -3.57 -12.36
C ARG A 37 -17.92 -4.96 -12.89
N ARG A 38 -18.99 -5.50 -12.31
CA ARG A 38 -19.54 -6.85 -12.54
C ARG A 38 -19.58 -7.24 -14.03
N ALA A 39 -18.89 -8.33 -14.37
CA ALA A 39 -19.38 -9.29 -15.35
C ALA A 39 -20.00 -10.47 -14.57
N ARG A 40 -21.24 -10.87 -14.92
CA ARG A 40 -21.99 -11.95 -14.27
C ARG A 40 -21.57 -13.33 -14.79
N SER A 41 -21.63 -14.32 -13.88
CA SER A 41 -21.95 -15.77 -14.00
C SER A 41 -20.86 -16.65 -13.35
N GLU A 42 -21.06 -17.82 -12.76
CA GLU A 42 -22.17 -18.57 -12.11
C GLU A 42 -21.50 -19.69 -11.27
N THR A 43 -22.14 -20.10 -10.17
CA THR A 43 -21.92 -21.32 -9.34
C THR A 43 -20.50 -21.71 -8.88
N GLY A 44 -20.13 -21.17 -7.71
CA GLY A 44 -19.08 -21.61 -6.78
C GLY A 44 -19.34 -20.92 -5.42
N PRO A 45 -18.63 -21.24 -4.31
CA PRO A 45 -18.78 -20.50 -3.06
C PRO A 45 -18.67 -19.00 -3.38
N SER A 46 -19.63 -18.21 -2.88
CA SER A 46 -19.81 -16.85 -3.39
C SER A 46 -18.50 -16.07 -3.27
N CYS A 47 -17.98 -15.65 -4.41
CA CYS A 47 -16.77 -14.84 -4.61
C CYS A 47 -16.53 -13.76 -3.51
N PRO A 48 -17.55 -13.09 -2.93
CA PRO A 48 -17.35 -12.10 -1.86
C PRO A 48 -16.58 -12.59 -0.62
N GLN A 49 -16.73 -13.85 -0.19
CA GLN A 49 -16.12 -14.34 1.07
C GLN A 49 -14.60 -14.59 0.94
N ILE A 50 -14.14 -14.99 -0.24
CA ILE A 50 -12.70 -15.12 -0.55
C ILE A 50 -12.09 -13.72 -0.75
N ILE A 51 -12.85 -12.80 -1.37
CA ILE A 51 -12.44 -11.41 -1.61
C ILE A 51 -12.24 -10.64 -0.29
N GLU A 52 -13.11 -10.83 0.70
CA GLU A 52 -13.03 -10.12 1.99
C GLU A 52 -11.79 -10.51 2.81
N LYS A 53 -11.36 -11.77 2.73
CA LYS A 53 -10.20 -12.28 3.46
C LYS A 53 -8.90 -11.66 2.93
N ILE A 54 -8.70 -11.67 1.61
CA ILE A 54 -7.47 -11.21 0.94
C ILE A 54 -7.17 -9.71 1.21
N GLN A 55 -8.21 -8.87 1.39
CA GLN A 55 -8.02 -7.44 1.64
C GLN A 55 -7.63 -7.12 3.09
N ALA A 56 -8.18 -7.85 4.07
CA ALA A 56 -7.69 -7.81 5.45
C ALA A 56 -6.28 -8.39 5.53
N ASP A 57 -6.01 -9.44 4.74
CA ASP A 57 -4.71 -10.10 4.67
C ASP A 57 -3.62 -9.15 4.18
N LEU A 58 -3.92 -8.20 3.28
CA LEU A 58 -2.90 -7.28 2.77
C LEU A 58 -2.47 -6.22 3.79
N MET A 59 -3.39 -5.62 4.54
CA MET A 59 -3.05 -4.71 5.66
C MET A 59 -2.33 -5.45 6.81
N ALA A 60 -2.69 -6.70 7.05
CA ALA A 60 -1.99 -7.52 8.03
C ALA A 60 -0.58 -7.88 7.55
N LEU A 61 -0.45 -8.29 6.28
CA LEU A 61 0.84 -8.58 5.63
C LEU A 61 1.73 -7.35 5.66
N ALA A 62 1.13 -6.19 5.41
CA ALA A 62 1.74 -4.91 5.53
C ALA A 62 2.38 -4.66 6.87
N ALA A 63 1.54 -4.57 7.90
CA ALA A 63 2.02 -4.34 9.26
C ALA A 63 3.13 -5.32 9.65
N ARG A 64 3.09 -6.57 9.17
CA ARG A 64 4.15 -7.57 9.40
C ARG A 64 5.48 -7.25 8.71
N VAL A 65 5.46 -6.79 7.46
CA VAL A 65 6.69 -6.48 6.72
C VAL A 65 7.31 -5.16 7.20
N CYS A 66 6.50 -4.16 7.57
CA CYS A 66 7.04 -2.89 8.04
C CYS A 66 7.28 -2.85 9.55
N GLY A 67 6.59 -3.67 10.34
CA GLY A 67 6.57 -3.54 11.80
C GLY A 67 5.58 -2.48 12.32
N GLY A 68 4.72 -1.93 11.45
CA GLY A 68 3.68 -0.96 11.81
C GLY A 68 3.12 -0.22 10.60
N LEU A 69 1.89 0.30 10.71
CA LEU A 69 1.22 1.08 9.66
C LEU A 69 0.66 2.38 10.21
N PHE A 70 0.87 3.46 9.46
CA PHE A 70 0.40 4.79 9.83
C PHE A 70 -0.34 5.44 8.67
N ILE A 71 -1.32 6.27 8.95
CA ILE A 71 -1.96 7.13 7.94
C ILE A 71 -1.97 8.54 8.43
N THR A 72 -1.76 9.50 7.54
CA THR A 72 -1.96 10.90 7.94
C THR A 72 -3.43 11.20 8.14
N THR A 73 -3.69 12.30 8.82
CA THR A 73 -5.04 12.82 8.99
C THR A 73 -5.73 13.08 7.64
N GLY A 74 -5.01 13.62 6.65
CA GLY A 74 -5.50 13.83 5.29
C GLY A 74 -5.89 12.52 4.60
N VAL A 75 -5.06 11.48 4.71
CA VAL A 75 -5.36 10.15 4.19
C VAL A 75 -6.59 9.54 4.88
N TYR A 76 -6.69 9.63 6.21
CA TYR A 76 -7.84 9.14 6.95
C TYR A 76 -9.13 9.86 6.56
N ASN A 77 -9.08 11.19 6.45
CA ASN A 77 -10.23 12.00 6.06
C ASN A 77 -10.72 11.64 4.66
N GLU A 78 -9.81 11.37 3.72
CA GLU A 78 -10.18 10.94 2.38
C GLU A 78 -10.69 9.49 2.35
N ALA A 79 -9.87 8.55 2.80
CA ALA A 79 -10.11 7.12 2.64
C ALA A 79 -11.23 6.60 3.55
N VAL A 80 -11.37 7.14 4.76
CA VAL A 80 -12.36 6.70 5.75
C VAL A 80 -13.54 7.65 5.79
N VAL A 81 -13.33 8.94 6.12
CA VAL A 81 -14.45 9.85 6.38
C VAL A 81 -15.27 10.11 5.11
N ARG A 82 -14.61 10.60 4.04
CA ARG A 82 -15.28 10.83 2.75
C ARG A 82 -15.69 9.51 2.09
N GLY A 83 -14.85 8.48 2.18
CA GLY A 83 -15.15 7.14 1.68
C GLY A 83 -16.44 6.54 2.26
N ARG A 84 -16.63 6.62 3.59
CA ARG A 84 -17.85 6.16 4.28
C ARG A 84 -19.07 6.94 3.82
N ALA A 85 -18.96 8.28 3.75
CA ALA A 85 -20.05 9.15 3.29
C ALA A 85 -20.49 8.83 1.86
N ALA A 86 -19.56 8.40 1.00
CA ALA A 86 -19.82 7.97 -0.37
C ALA A 86 -20.22 6.48 -0.50
N GLY A 87 -20.32 5.74 0.61
CA GLY A 87 -20.77 4.34 0.62
C GLY A 87 -19.73 3.33 0.15
N HIS A 88 -18.44 3.69 0.17
CA HIS A 88 -17.37 2.76 -0.16
C HIS A 88 -17.15 1.76 0.98
N ARG A 89 -17.37 0.47 0.71
CA ARG A 89 -17.15 -0.63 1.68
C ARG A 89 -15.73 -0.65 2.25
N ASP A 90 -14.82 -0.09 1.49
CA ASP A 90 -13.38 -0.04 1.71
C ASP A 90 -13.02 0.88 2.86
N ALA A 91 -13.76 1.98 2.96
CA ALA A 91 -13.66 2.93 4.05
C ALA A 91 -13.99 2.28 5.40
N GLU A 92 -14.95 1.34 5.42
CA GLU A 92 -15.25 0.56 6.63
C GLU A 92 -14.11 -0.38 7.01
N ARG A 93 -13.40 -0.96 6.05
CA ARG A 93 -12.27 -1.85 6.35
C ARG A 93 -11.10 -1.08 6.94
N ILE A 94 -10.75 0.05 6.34
CA ILE A 94 -9.70 0.93 6.87
C ILE A 94 -10.12 1.48 8.23
N GLY A 95 -11.39 1.90 8.38
CA GLY A 95 -11.94 2.34 9.66
C GLY A 95 -11.81 1.28 10.75
N LYS A 96 -12.17 0.02 10.48
CA LYS A 96 -11.99 -1.10 11.41
C LYS A 96 -10.52 -1.40 11.72
N ALA A 97 -9.62 -1.27 10.74
CA ALA A 97 -8.19 -1.46 10.95
C ALA A 97 -7.61 -0.37 11.87
N VAL A 98 -8.14 0.85 11.79
CA VAL A 98 -7.81 1.94 12.71
C VAL A 98 -8.39 1.68 14.11
N GLU A 99 -9.68 1.31 14.19
CA GLU A 99 -10.35 0.98 15.46
C GLU A 99 -9.68 -0.21 16.17
N GLY A 100 -9.14 -1.17 15.41
CA GLY A 100 -8.39 -2.32 15.91
C GLY A 100 -6.88 -2.10 16.07
N GLU A 101 -6.40 -0.86 16.02
CA GLU A 101 -4.99 -0.46 16.21
C GLU A 101 -3.97 -1.08 15.22
N LEU A 102 -4.44 -1.75 14.16
CA LEU A 102 -3.58 -2.25 13.09
C LEU A 102 -2.98 -1.09 12.28
N VAL A 103 -3.72 0.01 12.15
CA VAL A 103 -3.31 1.25 11.48
C VAL A 103 -3.45 2.41 12.45
N GLN A 104 -2.40 3.19 12.65
CA GLN A 104 -2.43 4.35 13.53
C GLN A 104 -2.58 5.64 12.72
N ILE A 105 -3.38 6.58 13.21
CA ILE A 105 -3.48 7.90 12.59
C ILE A 105 -2.40 8.81 13.16
N VAL A 106 -1.61 9.42 12.28
CA VAL A 106 -0.60 10.43 12.66
C VAL A 106 -1.04 11.82 12.18
N PRO A 107 -1.20 12.80 13.09
CA PRO A 107 -1.34 14.19 12.70
C PRO A 107 0.04 14.74 12.27
N LEU A 108 0.05 15.70 11.34
CA LEU A 108 1.28 16.41 11.02
C LEU A 108 1.70 17.28 12.20
N GLY A 109 3.00 17.23 12.53
CA GLY A 109 3.60 18.18 13.46
C GLY A 109 3.66 19.60 12.87
N GLU A 110 3.86 20.61 13.72
CA GLU A 110 3.93 22.01 13.29
C GLU A 110 5.00 22.26 12.23
N ALA A 111 6.20 21.67 12.41
CA ALA A 111 7.27 21.74 11.42
C ALA A 111 6.89 21.08 10.08
N SER A 112 6.20 19.93 10.13
CA SER A 112 5.68 19.26 8.93
C SER A 112 4.65 20.13 8.20
N CYS A 113 3.75 20.81 8.94
CA CYS A 113 2.79 21.74 8.34
C CYS A 113 3.48 22.91 7.63
N GLN A 114 4.46 23.54 8.28
CA GLN A 114 5.23 24.64 7.67
C GLN A 114 5.98 24.18 6.42
N TYR A 115 6.60 23.00 6.47
CA TYR A 115 7.28 22.44 5.31
C TYR A 115 6.30 22.12 4.18
N LEU A 116 5.12 21.57 4.48
CA LEU A 116 4.08 21.27 3.48
C LEU A 116 3.63 22.52 2.70
N GLU A 117 3.54 23.67 3.36
CA GLU A 117 3.23 24.95 2.73
C GLU A 117 4.36 25.47 1.83
N GLN A 118 5.62 25.18 2.18
CA GLN A 118 6.81 25.69 1.49
C GLN A 118 7.34 24.76 0.39
N ALA A 119 7.04 23.46 0.46
CA ALA A 119 7.63 22.42 -0.40
C ALA A 119 7.24 22.52 -1.89
N GLY A 120 6.28 23.39 -2.24
CA GLY A 120 5.94 23.66 -3.64
C GLY A 120 5.39 22.44 -4.38
N PHE A 121 4.63 21.60 -3.70
CA PHE A 121 4.03 20.41 -4.31
C PHE A 121 3.19 20.74 -5.55
N PRO A 122 3.14 19.85 -6.56
CA PRO A 122 2.28 20.07 -7.72
C PRO A 122 0.82 20.20 -7.27
N ALA A 123 0.10 21.16 -7.84
CA ALA A 123 -1.31 21.44 -7.52
C ALA A 123 -2.25 20.24 -7.74
N ALA A 124 -1.80 19.23 -8.48
CA ALA A 124 -2.56 18.02 -8.75
C ALA A 124 -2.44 16.94 -7.66
N LEU A 125 -1.57 17.10 -6.65
CA LEU A 125 -1.48 16.13 -5.56
C LEU A 125 -2.57 16.41 -4.51
N GLY A 126 -3.19 15.35 -4.03
CA GLY A 126 -4.14 15.41 -2.91
C GLY A 126 -3.46 15.80 -1.59
N ASP A 127 -4.24 16.28 -0.63
CA ASP A 127 -3.70 16.64 0.70
C ASP A 127 -3.09 15.41 1.37
N GLY A 128 -3.75 14.24 1.29
CA GLY A 128 -3.22 12.98 1.82
C GLY A 128 -1.88 12.56 1.22
N GLU A 129 -1.65 12.83 -0.07
CA GLU A 129 -0.38 12.55 -0.74
C GLU A 129 0.73 13.48 -0.29
N ARG A 130 0.44 14.78 -0.21
CA ARG A 130 1.39 15.80 0.24
C ARG A 130 1.79 15.54 1.69
N GLU A 131 0.80 15.37 2.56
CA GLU A 131 1.01 15.01 3.95
C GLU A 131 1.84 13.74 4.09
N THR A 132 1.53 12.71 3.29
CA THR A 132 2.28 11.46 3.29
C THR A 132 3.76 11.65 3.02
N ILE A 133 4.09 12.40 1.97
CA ILE A 133 5.47 12.63 1.56
C ILE A 133 6.23 13.42 2.62
N VAL A 134 5.62 14.49 3.15
CA VAL A 134 6.24 15.35 4.15
C VAL A 134 6.54 14.60 5.44
N GLU A 135 5.56 13.86 5.95
CA GLU A 135 5.74 13.19 7.22
C GLU A 135 6.61 11.93 7.07
N ALA A 136 6.64 11.31 5.87
CA ALA A 136 7.66 10.29 5.55
C ALA A 136 9.09 10.84 5.58
N LEU A 137 9.29 12.08 5.09
CA LEU A 137 10.57 12.78 5.18
C LEU A 137 10.94 13.11 6.62
N ALA A 138 10.00 13.72 7.36
CA ALA A 138 10.23 14.17 8.72
C ALA A 138 10.63 13.03 9.66
N GLN A 139 10.05 11.85 9.44
CA GLN A 139 10.28 10.68 10.29
C GLN A 139 11.29 9.68 9.71
N ASN A 140 11.91 10.02 8.57
CA ASN A 140 12.90 9.20 7.88
C ASN A 140 12.45 7.75 7.66
N CYS A 141 11.34 7.62 6.94
CA CYS A 141 10.65 6.35 6.75
C CYS A 141 10.11 6.23 5.31
N LEU A 142 9.72 5.00 4.95
CA LEU A 142 9.22 4.68 3.62
C LEU A 142 7.80 5.24 3.40
N ALA A 143 7.55 5.94 2.31
CA ALA A 143 6.22 6.24 1.83
C ALA A 143 5.76 5.15 0.86
N VAL A 144 4.50 4.70 0.96
CA VAL A 144 3.94 3.84 -0.09
C VAL A 144 3.07 4.67 -1.01
N LEU A 145 3.51 4.78 -2.26
CA LEU A 145 2.95 5.71 -3.24
C LEU A 145 2.74 5.00 -4.58
N ASP A 146 1.49 4.86 -4.96
CA ASP A 146 1.09 4.19 -6.20
C ASP A 146 0.76 5.16 -7.34
N ASP A 147 0.49 6.43 -7.02
CA ASP A 147 0.34 7.49 -8.01
C ASP A 147 1.71 7.95 -8.56
N VAL A 148 1.78 8.14 -9.87
CA VAL A 148 3.02 8.49 -10.56
C VAL A 148 3.50 9.90 -10.21
N ARG A 149 2.58 10.85 -9.98
CA ARG A 149 2.88 12.23 -9.63
C ARG A 149 3.32 12.31 -8.17
N ALA A 150 2.64 11.61 -7.27
CA ALA A 150 3.04 11.49 -5.89
C ALA A 150 4.46 10.90 -5.76
N ARG A 151 4.75 9.80 -6.48
CA ARG A 151 6.11 9.23 -6.52
C ARG A 151 7.14 10.21 -7.06
N SER A 152 6.83 10.91 -8.15
CA SER A 152 7.76 11.87 -8.74
C SER A 152 8.08 13.00 -7.75
N ALA A 153 7.08 13.53 -7.06
CA ALA A 153 7.26 14.54 -6.02
C ALA A 153 8.10 14.00 -4.84
N ALA A 154 7.81 12.79 -4.38
CA ALA A 154 8.56 12.14 -3.31
C ALA A 154 10.05 11.97 -3.66
N VAL A 155 10.37 11.50 -4.87
CA VAL A 155 11.76 11.38 -5.34
C VAL A 155 12.46 12.74 -5.37
N ILE A 156 11.81 13.78 -5.90
CA ILE A 156 12.38 15.13 -5.97
C ILE A 156 12.71 15.67 -4.57
N LEU A 157 11.84 15.40 -3.59
CA LEU A 157 12.01 15.84 -2.21
C LEU A 157 12.93 14.92 -1.39
N GLY A 158 13.44 13.83 -1.96
CA GLY A 158 14.35 12.90 -1.29
C GLY A 158 13.65 11.93 -0.32
N ALA A 159 12.34 11.71 -0.46
CA ALA A 159 11.61 10.79 0.39
C ALA A 159 11.87 9.34 -0.05
N ALA A 160 12.14 8.46 0.91
CA ALA A 160 12.17 7.03 0.64
C ALA A 160 10.76 6.56 0.24
N LEU A 161 10.64 5.78 -0.84
CA LEU A 161 9.34 5.29 -1.28
C LEU A 161 9.38 3.89 -1.85
N CYS A 162 8.22 3.24 -1.87
CA CYS A 162 7.98 2.03 -2.66
C CYS A 162 6.56 2.02 -3.25
N ARG A 163 6.32 1.05 -4.15
CA ARG A 163 5.00 0.76 -4.71
C ARG A 163 4.36 -0.42 -3.99
N THR A 164 3.05 -0.58 -4.10
CA THR A 164 2.35 -1.69 -3.46
C THR A 164 2.79 -3.08 -3.94
N GLU A 165 3.15 -3.22 -5.20
CA GLU A 165 3.70 -4.47 -5.72
C GLU A 165 5.08 -4.83 -5.13
N THR A 166 5.92 -3.82 -4.86
CA THR A 166 7.26 -4.03 -4.25
C THR A 166 7.13 -4.64 -2.87
N LEU A 167 6.08 -4.28 -2.16
CA LEU A 167 5.76 -4.81 -0.85
C LEU A 167 5.39 -6.29 -0.85
N LEU A 168 4.63 -6.71 -1.85
CA LEU A 168 4.27 -8.11 -2.03
C LEU A 168 5.54 -8.94 -2.30
N VAL A 169 6.45 -8.40 -3.11
CA VAL A 169 7.74 -9.03 -3.35
C VAL A 169 8.55 -9.12 -2.06
N GLU A 170 8.61 -8.05 -1.27
CA GLU A 170 9.31 -8.05 0.02
C GLU A 170 8.71 -9.07 1.00
N ALA A 171 7.38 -9.12 1.08
CA ALA A 171 6.66 -10.09 1.90
C ALA A 171 6.98 -11.53 1.48
N LEU A 172 7.04 -11.77 0.17
CA LEU A 172 7.48 -13.05 -0.36
C LEU A 172 8.90 -13.30 0.11
N VAL A 173 9.90 -12.47 -0.24
CA VAL A 173 11.34 -12.61 0.11
C VAL A 173 11.59 -12.88 1.59
N ARG A 174 10.83 -12.25 2.50
CA ARG A 174 10.98 -12.44 3.96
C ARG A 174 10.22 -13.63 4.55
N HIS A 175 9.61 -14.46 3.72
CA HIS A 175 8.80 -15.61 4.15
C HIS A 175 7.57 -15.20 4.98
N LEU A 176 7.06 -13.99 4.75
CA LEU A 176 5.83 -13.51 5.38
C LEU A 176 4.58 -13.87 4.56
N ALA A 177 4.78 -14.24 3.29
CA ALA A 177 3.79 -14.81 2.39
C ALA A 177 4.38 -16.00 1.61
N THR A 178 3.53 -16.98 1.30
CA THR A 178 3.80 -18.06 0.35
C THR A 178 3.71 -17.58 -1.09
N LEU A 179 4.24 -18.33 -2.05
CA LEU A 179 4.09 -18.02 -3.48
C LEU A 179 2.60 -17.90 -3.88
N THR A 180 1.73 -18.79 -3.40
CA THR A 180 0.29 -18.75 -3.70
C THR A 180 -0.37 -17.48 -3.17
N GLU A 181 -0.03 -17.06 -1.94
CA GLU A 181 -0.53 -15.81 -1.36
C GLU A 181 -0.04 -14.59 -2.14
N PHE A 182 1.24 -14.59 -2.55
CA PHE A 182 1.82 -13.56 -3.41
C PHE A 182 1.10 -13.47 -4.76
N GLU A 183 0.97 -14.58 -5.50
CA GLU A 183 0.32 -14.60 -6.82
C GLU A 183 -1.15 -14.15 -6.71
N THR A 184 -1.86 -14.60 -5.67
CA THR A 184 -3.25 -14.22 -5.41
C THR A 184 -3.38 -12.72 -5.13
N ALA A 185 -2.56 -12.16 -4.24
CA ALA A 185 -2.58 -10.75 -3.90
C ALA A 185 -2.18 -9.86 -5.10
N LEU A 186 -1.19 -10.30 -5.87
CA LEU A 186 -0.70 -9.57 -7.05
C LEU A 186 -1.74 -9.54 -8.18
N LEU A 187 -2.41 -10.66 -8.45
CA LEU A 187 -3.51 -10.70 -9.43
C LEU A 187 -4.64 -9.74 -9.04
N ARG A 188 -4.95 -9.66 -7.76
CA ARG A 188 -5.95 -8.70 -7.26
C ARG A 188 -5.47 -7.26 -7.40
N LEU A 189 -4.21 -6.98 -7.06
CA LEU A 189 -3.59 -5.67 -7.28
C LEU A 189 -3.67 -5.24 -8.74
N ALA A 190 -3.35 -6.15 -9.65
CA ALA A 190 -3.42 -5.89 -11.08
C ALA A 190 -4.83 -5.55 -11.55
N GLN A 191 -5.83 -6.31 -11.09
CA GLN A 191 -7.23 -6.07 -11.44
C GLN A 191 -7.71 -4.68 -11.00
N VAL A 192 -7.29 -4.26 -9.82
CA VAL A 192 -7.80 -3.03 -9.22
C VAL A 192 -7.06 -1.80 -9.73
N ARG A 193 -5.74 -1.88 -9.89
CA ARG A 193 -4.92 -0.75 -10.36
C ARG A 193 -4.80 -0.64 -11.87
N GLY A 194 -5.33 -1.62 -12.61
CA GLY A 194 -5.14 -1.69 -14.06
C GLY A 194 -3.65 -1.84 -14.40
N MET A 195 -2.95 -2.73 -13.68
CA MET A 195 -1.55 -3.05 -13.97
C MET A 195 -1.43 -3.59 -15.40
N LYS A 196 -0.35 -3.21 -16.09
CA LYS A 196 -0.12 -3.71 -17.45
C LYS A 196 0.11 -5.23 -17.42
N PRO A 197 -0.35 -5.98 -18.43
CA PRO A 197 -0.13 -7.42 -18.49
C PRO A 197 1.35 -7.81 -18.40
N ASP A 198 2.23 -7.02 -19.02
CA ASP A 198 3.68 -7.26 -19.00
C ASP A 198 4.25 -7.09 -17.58
N ASP A 199 3.91 -5.99 -16.89
CA ASP A 199 4.32 -5.74 -15.49
C ASP A 199 3.86 -6.88 -14.56
N LEU A 200 2.61 -7.35 -14.74
CA LEU A 200 2.07 -8.48 -13.98
C LEU A 200 2.83 -9.79 -14.27
N ALA A 201 3.09 -10.08 -15.54
CA ALA A 201 3.81 -11.30 -15.94
C ALA A 201 5.25 -11.31 -15.39
N GLU A 202 5.93 -10.15 -15.41
CA GLU A 202 7.27 -10.00 -14.84
C GLU A 202 7.27 -10.25 -13.33
N LEU A 203 6.32 -9.66 -12.59
CA LEU A 203 6.21 -9.84 -11.14
C LEU A 203 5.85 -11.28 -10.74
N LEU A 204 4.97 -11.95 -11.50
CA LEU A 204 4.67 -13.38 -11.29
C LEU A 204 5.91 -14.25 -11.53
N ARG A 205 6.65 -13.98 -12.61
CA ARG A 205 7.90 -14.69 -12.90
C ARG A 205 8.93 -14.47 -11.79
N LEU A 206 9.09 -13.23 -11.31
CA LEU A 206 9.98 -12.92 -10.19
C LEU A 206 9.61 -13.72 -8.94
N GLY A 207 8.31 -13.80 -8.60
CA GLY A 207 7.85 -14.59 -7.46
C GLY A 207 8.25 -16.06 -7.54
N ARG A 208 8.13 -16.68 -8.72
CA ARG A 208 8.54 -18.07 -8.94
C ARG A 208 10.04 -18.27 -8.80
N LEU A 209 10.85 -17.35 -9.35
CA LEU A 209 12.31 -17.41 -9.22
C LEU A 209 12.77 -17.31 -7.75
N ILE A 210 12.11 -16.46 -6.95
CA ILE A 210 12.37 -16.36 -5.52
C ILE A 210 12.07 -17.71 -4.84
N GLU A 211 10.95 -18.34 -5.17
CA GLU A 211 10.56 -19.64 -4.57
C GLU A 211 11.46 -20.80 -5.02
N GLU A 212 11.86 -20.84 -6.30
CA GLU A 212 12.81 -21.82 -6.82
C GLU A 212 14.17 -21.73 -6.11
N THR A 213 14.68 -20.51 -5.92
CA THR A 213 15.96 -20.27 -5.24
C THR A 213 15.92 -20.78 -3.80
N ARG A 214 14.79 -20.61 -3.10
CA ARG A 214 14.61 -21.12 -1.73
C ARG A 214 14.63 -22.64 -1.65
N ASN A 215 13.96 -23.29 -2.59
CA ASN A 215 13.90 -24.74 -2.62
C ASN A 215 15.30 -25.32 -2.87
N TYR A 216 16.11 -24.64 -3.69
CA TYR A 216 17.51 -25.01 -3.91
C TYR A 216 18.35 -24.94 -2.62
N ASP A 217 18.30 -23.82 -1.90
CA ASP A 217 19.06 -23.63 -0.65
C ASP A 217 18.66 -24.64 0.44
N SER A 218 17.40 -25.12 0.43
CA SER A 218 16.91 -26.09 1.41
C SER A 218 17.35 -27.53 1.15
N THR A 219 17.76 -27.87 -0.07
CA THR A 219 18.24 -29.21 -0.44
C THR A 219 19.73 -29.45 -0.17
N ASP A 220 20.50 -28.38 0.05
CA ASP A 220 21.94 -28.43 0.31
C ASP A 220 22.31 -28.28 1.80
N ALA A 221 21.32 -28.19 2.70
CA ALA A 221 21.47 -28.08 4.16
C ALA A 221 21.17 -29.40 4.88
#